data_AF-A0A3N2DDC7-F1
#
_entry.id   AF-A0A3N2DDC7-F1
#
_cell.length_a   1.000
_cell.length_b   1.000
_cell.length_c   1.000
_cell.angle_alpha   90.00
_cell.angle_beta   90.00
_cell.angle_gamma   90.00
#
_symmetry.space_group_name_H-M   'P 1'
#
loop_
_entity.id
_entity.type
_entity.pdbx_description
1 polymer ?
#
loop_
_entity_poly.entity_id
_entity_poly.type
_entity_poly.pdbx_seq_one_letter_code
_entity_poly.pdbx_strand_id
1 'polypeptide(L)'
;MDDWGRPPKLLTLVGLYDEHSIKFDYDWRSRFHIPFSPGVTQTWREAWALFLELREDPSSRVAAAMAGWERPVSHEEIALLDLLDTLRAVNWDPKKGPYEPLPRPWPDPNKTRIGRATRPQSEILAALRARAPKSRPPRDARGRFIKRR
;
A
#
# COMPACT_ATOMS: atom_id res chain seq x y z
N MET A 1 1.09 17.96 8.88
CA MET A 1 1.78 18.92 9.76
C MET A 1 2.58 18.03 10.69
N ASP A 2 3.76 17.63 10.20
CA ASP A 2 4.45 16.45 10.72
C ASP A 2 5.61 16.91 11.60
N ASP A 3 5.58 16.42 12.83
CA ASP A 3 6.47 16.71 13.95
C ASP A 3 7.83 16.03 13.74
N TRP A 4 8.65 16.55 12.82
CA TRP A 4 10.00 16.05 12.53
C TRP A 4 11.05 16.47 13.59
N GLY A 5 10.62 17.15 14.67
CA GLY A 5 11.49 17.65 15.73
C GLY A 5 11.44 16.84 17.04
N ARG A 6 10.44 15.98 17.23
CA ARG A 6 10.44 15.04 18.35
C ARG A 6 11.24 13.79 17.99
N PRO A 7 12.13 13.30 18.87
CA PRO A 7 12.62 11.94 18.73
C PRO A 7 11.39 11.02 18.62
N PRO A 8 11.36 10.10 17.65
CA PRO A 8 10.27 9.15 17.50
C PRO A 8 10.00 8.55 18.87
N LYS A 9 8.73 8.37 19.26
CA LYS A 9 8.39 7.81 20.57
C LYS A 9 9.25 6.55 20.73
N LEU A 10 10.18 6.55 21.68
CA LEU A 10 11.15 5.45 21.86
C LEU A 10 10.44 4.09 21.93
N LEU A 11 9.23 4.12 22.49
CA LEU A 11 8.29 3.00 22.57
C LEU A 11 7.85 2.42 21.22
N THR A 12 7.88 3.19 20.13
CA THR A 12 7.55 2.70 18.79
C THR A 12 8.56 1.67 18.32
N LEU A 13 9.86 1.95 18.45
CA LEU A 13 10.90 1.01 18.02
C LEU A 13 10.91 -0.25 18.89
N VAL A 14 10.69 -0.09 20.20
CA VAL A 14 10.55 -1.23 21.13
C VAL A 14 9.32 -2.07 20.79
N GLY A 15 8.17 -1.44 20.56
CA GLY A 15 6.96 -2.17 20.18
C GLY A 15 7.12 -2.95 18.88
N LEU A 16 7.79 -2.35 17.87
CA LEU A 16 8.12 -3.05 16.62
C LEU A 16 9.09 -4.21 16.84
N TYR A 17 10.06 -4.05 17.75
CA TYR A 17 10.96 -5.12 18.12
C TYR A 17 10.21 -6.26 18.82
N ASP A 18 9.30 -5.97 19.75
CA ASP A 18 8.52 -7.00 20.45
C ASP A 18 7.67 -7.81 19.47
N GLU A 19 7.10 -7.17 18.45
CA GLU A 19 6.29 -7.82 17.41
C GLU A 19 7.14 -8.65 16.43
N HIS A 20 8.37 -8.22 16.14
CA HIS A 20 9.20 -8.79 15.06
C HIS A 20 10.64 -9.10 15.47
N SER A 21 10.87 -9.48 16.72
CA SER A 21 12.19 -9.59 17.35
C SER A 21 13.20 -10.38 16.53
N ILE A 22 12.81 -11.56 16.04
CA ILE A 22 13.66 -12.44 15.21
C ILE A 22 14.11 -11.75 13.91
N LYS A 23 13.24 -10.92 13.31
CA LYS A 23 13.52 -10.22 12.05
C LYS A 23 14.52 -9.10 12.29
N PHE A 24 14.31 -8.32 13.34
CA PHE A 24 15.26 -7.30 13.80
C PHE A 24 16.62 -7.90 14.11
N ASP A 25 16.65 -8.95 14.94
CA ASP A 25 17.86 -9.65 15.36
C ASP A 25 18.68 -10.20 14.19
N TYR A 26 18.00 -10.68 13.15
CA TYR A 26 18.64 -11.17 11.93
C TYR A 26 19.21 -10.01 11.10
N ASP A 27 18.41 -9.00 10.80
CA ASP A 27 18.84 -7.90 9.94
C ASP A 27 19.95 -7.08 10.60
N TRP A 28 19.88 -6.82 11.90
CA TRP A 28 20.94 -6.12 12.63
C TRP A 28 22.28 -6.86 12.54
N ARG A 29 22.27 -8.17 12.79
CA ARG A 29 23.49 -8.98 12.74
C ARG A 29 24.04 -9.14 11.32
N SER A 30 23.17 -9.31 10.34
CA SER A 30 23.59 -9.56 8.96
C SER A 30 24.02 -8.31 8.21
N ARG A 31 23.44 -7.14 8.52
CA ARG A 31 23.68 -5.89 7.77
C ARG A 31 24.59 -4.92 8.50
N PHE A 32 24.42 -4.79 9.81
CA PHE A 32 25.20 -3.84 10.62
C PHE A 32 26.27 -4.53 11.46
N HIS A 33 26.29 -5.86 11.49
CA HIS A 33 27.26 -6.68 12.24
C HIS A 33 27.28 -6.39 13.75
N ILE A 34 26.16 -5.90 14.29
CA ILE A 34 25.99 -5.57 15.71
C ILE A 34 24.66 -6.13 16.22
N PRO A 35 24.52 -6.45 17.52
CA PRO A 35 23.25 -6.85 18.08
C PRO A 35 22.28 -5.65 18.17
N PHE A 36 20.98 -5.92 18.09
CA PHE A 36 19.97 -4.91 18.40
C PHE A 36 19.96 -4.66 19.91
N SER A 37 20.68 -3.62 20.36
CA SER A 37 20.73 -3.24 21.79
C SER A 37 20.76 -1.71 21.97
N PRO A 38 19.65 -1.02 21.62
CA PRO A 38 19.56 0.43 21.78
C PRO A 38 19.73 0.85 23.25
N GLY A 39 20.60 1.83 23.49
CA GLY A 39 20.97 2.31 24.82
C GLY A 39 22.13 1.56 25.48
N VAL A 40 22.61 0.45 24.89
CA VAL A 40 23.75 -0.33 25.40
C VAL A 40 24.92 -0.27 24.41
N THR A 41 24.74 -0.78 23.19
CA THR A 41 25.79 -0.82 22.16
C THR A 41 25.72 0.33 21.17
N GLN A 42 24.53 0.92 21.03
CA GLN A 42 24.21 1.95 20.04
C GLN A 42 23.28 2.98 20.69
N THR A 43 23.38 4.25 20.31
CA THR A 43 22.47 5.28 20.86
C THR A 43 21.05 5.06 20.34
N TRP A 44 20.03 5.54 21.07
CA TRP A 44 18.65 5.46 20.59
C TRP A 44 18.44 6.14 19.23
N ARG A 45 19.10 7.28 19.01
CA ARG A 45 19.06 7.99 17.74
C ARG A 45 19.66 7.16 16.60
N GLU A 46 20.78 6.50 16.85
CA GLU A 46 21.44 5.63 15.90
C GLU A 46 20.61 4.40 15.58
N ALA A 47 20.08 3.71 16.59
CA ALA A 47 19.18 2.57 16.39
C ALA A 47 17.97 2.94 15.52
N TRP A 48 17.42 4.14 15.73
CA TRP A 48 16.34 4.64 14.89
C TRP A 48 16.78 4.93 13.45
N ALA A 49 17.96 5.55 13.27
CA ALA A 49 18.49 5.80 11.93
C ALA A 49 18.73 4.50 11.15
N LEU A 50 19.33 3.50 11.80
CA LEU A 50 19.54 2.17 11.23
C LEU A 50 18.22 1.47 10.91
N PHE A 51 17.21 1.62 11.77
CA PHE A 51 15.86 1.12 11.49
C PHE A 51 15.25 1.77 10.24
N LEU A 52 15.40 3.09 10.07
CA LEU A 52 14.90 3.77 8.87
C LEU A 52 15.57 3.25 7.61
N GLU A 53 16.88 2.97 7.66
CA GLU A 53 17.60 2.36 6.53
C GLU A 53 17.03 0.98 6.18
N LEU A 54 16.82 0.12 7.20
CA LEU A 54 16.21 -1.20 6.96
C LEU A 54 14.82 -1.10 6.38
N ARG A 55 14.01 -0.15 6.84
CA ARG A 55 12.63 0.03 6.39
C ARG A 55 12.55 0.36 4.90
N GLU A 56 13.51 1.13 4.38
CA GLU A 56 13.54 1.50 2.96
C GLU A 56 14.11 0.40 2.06
N ASP A 57 14.81 -0.59 2.63
CA ASP A 57 15.38 -1.71 1.89
C ASP A 57 14.38 -2.89 1.76
N PRO A 58 13.85 -3.19 0.55
CA PRO A 58 12.91 -4.30 0.32
C PRO A 58 13.51 -5.69 0.61
N SER A 59 14.84 -5.80 0.62
CA SER A 59 15.53 -7.05 0.95
C SER A 59 15.66 -7.25 2.47
N SER A 60 15.27 -6.26 3.29
CA SER A 60 15.20 -6.39 4.74
C SER A 60 14.03 -7.26 5.17
N ARG A 61 14.29 -8.17 6.12
CA ARG A 61 13.25 -8.95 6.77
C ARG A 61 12.33 -8.09 7.64
N VAL A 62 12.86 -7.01 8.22
CA VAL A 62 12.09 -5.99 8.95
C VAL A 62 11.16 -5.25 8.00
N ALA A 63 11.66 -4.73 6.87
CA ALA A 63 10.81 -4.08 5.86
C ALA A 63 9.71 -5.01 5.35
N ALA A 64 10.07 -6.25 4.99
CA ALA A 64 9.10 -7.24 4.54
C ALA A 64 8.00 -7.51 5.59
N ALA A 65 8.36 -7.67 6.87
CA ALA A 65 7.40 -7.87 7.94
C ALA A 65 6.46 -6.67 8.10
N MET A 66 7.01 -5.45 8.11
CA MET A 66 6.24 -4.21 8.25
C MET A 66 5.30 -3.97 7.05
N ALA A 67 5.71 -4.36 5.86
CA ALA A 67 4.93 -4.20 4.64
C ALA A 67 3.94 -5.36 4.40
N GLY A 68 3.90 -6.36 5.30
CA GLY A 68 3.04 -7.53 5.17
C GLY A 68 3.43 -8.44 3.99
N TRP A 69 4.71 -8.46 3.64
CA TRP A 69 5.24 -9.32 2.58
C TRP A 69 5.50 -10.72 3.11
N GLU A 70 5.27 -11.72 2.26
CA GLU A 70 5.54 -13.13 2.60
C GLU A 70 7.04 -13.38 2.83
N ARG A 71 7.90 -12.70 2.06
CA ARG A 71 9.36 -12.75 2.19
C ARG A 71 10.01 -11.45 1.69
N PRO A 72 11.24 -11.13 2.14
CA PRO A 72 12.03 -10.08 1.52
C PRO A 72 12.35 -10.40 0.06
N VAL A 73 12.48 -9.35 -0.73
CA VAL A 73 12.82 -9.40 -2.16
C VAL A 73 13.86 -8.33 -2.47
N SER A 74 14.76 -8.59 -3.41
CA SER A 74 15.71 -7.57 -3.83
C SER A 74 15.09 -6.59 -4.83
N HIS A 75 15.68 -5.41 -5.01
CA HIS A 75 15.21 -4.46 -6.04
C HIS A 75 15.29 -5.05 -7.44
N GLU A 76 16.32 -5.85 -7.72
CA GLU A 76 16.51 -6.54 -8.99
C GLU A 76 15.41 -7.59 -9.20
N GLU A 77 15.01 -8.30 -8.15
CA GLU A 77 13.91 -9.26 -8.23
C GLU A 77 12.59 -8.57 -8.58
N ILE A 78 12.30 -7.42 -7.97
CA ILE A 78 11.13 -6.60 -8.30
C ILE A 78 11.17 -6.20 -9.77
N ALA A 79 12.29 -5.62 -10.23
CA ALA A 79 12.46 -5.18 -11.60
C ALA A 79 12.34 -6.34 -12.62
N LEU A 80 12.88 -7.52 -12.29
CA LEU A 80 12.81 -8.71 -13.13
C LEU A 80 11.38 -9.24 -13.25
N LEU A 81 10.64 -9.29 -12.14
CA LEU A 81 9.25 -9.72 -12.14
C LEU A 81 8.38 -8.77 -12.97
N ASP A 82 8.59 -7.46 -12.85
CA ASP A 82 7.86 -6.46 -13.62
C ASP A 82 8.20 -6.49 -15.11
N LEU A 83 9.48 -6.70 -15.45
CA LEU A 83 9.92 -6.87 -16.84
C LEU A 83 9.33 -8.13 -17.46
N LEU A 84 9.36 -9.25 -16.74
CA LEU A 84 8.79 -10.52 -17.20
C LEU A 84 7.28 -10.39 -17.41
N ASP A 85 6.58 -9.73 -16.49
CA ASP A 85 5.14 -9.51 -16.65
C ASP A 85 4.83 -8.59 -17.83
N THR A 86 5.63 -7.54 -18.04
CA THR A 86 5.49 -6.67 -19.21
C THR A 86 5.66 -7.46 -20.51
N LEU A 87 6.70 -8.30 -20.60
CA LEU A 87 6.94 -9.16 -21.77
C LEU A 87 5.79 -10.14 -22.00
N ARG A 88 5.27 -10.77 -20.93
CA ARG A 88 4.14 -11.70 -21.03
C ARG A 88 2.85 -10.99 -21.43
N ALA A 89 2.59 -9.80 -20.90
CA ALA A 89 1.39 -9.01 -21.22
C ALA A 89 1.37 -8.58 -22.69
N VAL A 90 2.50 -8.11 -23.23
CA VAL A 90 2.62 -7.69 -24.64
C VAL A 90 2.42 -8.87 -25.61
N ASN A 91 2.89 -10.06 -25.23
CA ASN A 91 2.77 -11.27 -26.05
C ASN A 91 1.54 -12.12 -25.69
N TRP A 92 0.62 -11.62 -24.86
CA TRP A 92 -0.54 -12.38 -24.42
C TRP A 92 -1.58 -12.45 -25.52
N ASP A 93 -2.12 -13.66 -25.78
CA ASP A 93 -3.23 -13.85 -26.70
C ASP A 93 -4.56 -13.51 -25.99
N PRO A 94 -5.27 -12.44 -26.40
CA PRO A 94 -6.52 -12.04 -25.75
C PRO A 94 -7.62 -13.11 -25.81
N LYS A 95 -7.52 -14.08 -26.73
CA LYS A 95 -8.49 -15.18 -26.83
C LYS A 95 -8.39 -16.16 -25.67
N LYS A 96 -7.27 -16.18 -24.93
CA LYS A 96 -7.05 -17.07 -23.78
C LYS A 96 -7.59 -16.51 -22.45
N GLY A 97 -8.20 -15.32 -22.47
CA GLY A 97 -8.73 -14.65 -21.29
C GLY A 97 -7.91 -13.42 -20.89
N PRO A 98 -8.21 -12.79 -19.74
CA PRO A 98 -7.42 -11.67 -19.22
C PRO A 98 -6.01 -12.13 -18.84
N TYR A 99 -5.02 -11.27 -19.02
CA TYR A 99 -3.66 -11.52 -18.57
C TYR A 99 -3.58 -11.47 -17.04
N GLU A 100 -2.97 -12.50 -16.44
CA GLU A 100 -2.74 -12.59 -14.99
C GLU A 100 -1.23 -12.44 -14.69
N PRO A 101 -0.84 -11.41 -13.90
CA PRO A 101 0.54 -11.21 -13.46
C PRO A 101 1.08 -12.39 -12.63
N LEU A 102 2.41 -12.58 -12.60
CA LEU A 102 3.03 -13.55 -11.71
C LEU A 102 2.74 -13.25 -10.23
N PRO A 103 2.59 -14.28 -9.38
CA PRO A 103 2.36 -14.08 -7.96
C PRO A 103 3.49 -13.25 -7.34
N ARG A 104 3.12 -12.20 -6.62
CA ARG A 104 4.04 -11.33 -5.89
C ARG A 104 4.03 -11.71 -4.40
N PRO A 105 5.20 -11.69 -3.72
CA PRO A 105 5.26 -11.87 -2.27
C PRO A 105 4.76 -10.63 -1.51
N TRP A 106 4.56 -9.49 -2.20
CA TRP A 106 3.95 -8.29 -1.65
C TRP A 106 2.46 -8.20 -2.02
N PRO A 107 1.62 -7.60 -1.15
CA PRO A 107 0.20 -7.48 -1.41
C PRO A 107 -0.07 -6.61 -2.64
N ASP A 108 -1.01 -7.06 -3.48
CA ASP A 108 -1.44 -6.31 -4.64
C ASP A 108 -2.25 -5.08 -4.18
N PRO A 109 -1.82 -3.84 -4.48
CA PRO A 109 -2.52 -2.63 -4.08
C PRO A 109 -3.95 -2.57 -4.65
N ASN A 110 -4.19 -3.19 -5.80
CA ASN A 110 -5.51 -3.25 -6.45
C ASN A 110 -6.41 -4.37 -5.91
N LYS A 111 -5.88 -5.29 -5.08
CA LYS A 111 -6.67 -6.33 -4.40
C LYS A 111 -7.26 -5.89 -3.07
N THR A 112 -7.13 -4.61 -2.69
CA THR A 112 -7.95 -4.08 -1.59
C THR A 112 -9.42 -4.05 -2.03
N ARG A 113 -10.13 -5.15 -1.80
CA ARG A 113 -11.60 -5.21 -1.88
C ARG A 113 -12.16 -4.26 -0.81
N ILE A 114 -12.29 -2.98 -1.13
CA ILE A 114 -13.04 -2.01 -0.34
C ILE A 114 -14.52 -2.33 -0.53
N GLY A 115 -15.05 -3.22 0.31
CA GLY A 115 -16.47 -3.47 0.45
C GLY A 115 -17.14 -4.16 -0.74
N ARG A 116 -17.77 -5.30 -0.51
CA ARG A 116 -18.83 -5.77 -1.41
C ARG A 116 -19.96 -4.75 -1.33
N ALA A 117 -20.49 -4.27 -2.46
CA ALA A 117 -21.71 -3.46 -2.44
C ALA A 117 -22.81 -4.29 -1.76
N THR A 118 -23.17 -3.94 -0.51
CA THR A 118 -24.10 -4.72 0.31
C THR A 118 -25.55 -4.55 -0.17
N ARG A 119 -25.81 -3.54 -1.00
CA ARG A 119 -27.15 -3.21 -1.50
C ARG A 119 -27.28 -3.54 -2.99
N PRO A 120 -28.42 -4.11 -3.42
CA PRO A 120 -28.69 -4.34 -4.82
C PRO A 120 -28.74 -3.02 -5.60
N GLN A 121 -28.26 -3.05 -6.84
CA GLN A 121 -28.14 -1.87 -7.71
C GLN A 121 -29.48 -1.13 -7.90
N SER A 122 -30.60 -1.84 -7.86
CA SER A 122 -31.95 -1.27 -7.91
C SER A 122 -32.25 -0.31 -6.76
N GLU A 123 -31.82 -0.66 -5.55
CA GLU A 123 -32.04 0.14 -4.33
C GLU A 123 -31.17 1.40 -4.34
N ILE A 124 -29.94 1.29 -4.85
CA ILE A 124 -29.02 2.41 -5.06
C ILE A 124 -29.61 3.40 -6.09
N LEU A 125 -30.12 2.90 -7.22
CA LEU A 125 -30.77 3.72 -8.25
C LEU A 125 -32.05 4.40 -7.74
N ALA A 126 -32.84 3.70 -6.93
CA ALA A 126 -34.04 4.28 -6.30
C ALA A 126 -33.67 5.43 -5.34
N ALA A 127 -32.67 5.23 -4.49
CA ALA A 127 -32.19 6.27 -3.58
C ALA A 127 -31.58 7.47 -4.31
N LEU A 128 -30.83 7.24 -5.39
CA LEU A 128 -30.29 8.31 -6.23
C LEU A 128 -31.40 9.11 -6.92
N ARG A 129 -32.44 8.45 -7.43
CA ARG A 129 -33.60 9.13 -8.02
C ARG A 129 -34.39 9.91 -6.98
N ALA A 130 -34.53 9.40 -5.76
CA ALA A 130 -35.18 10.10 -4.65
C ALA A 130 -34.40 11.34 -4.19
N ARG A 131 -33.06 11.31 -4.29
CA ARG A 131 -32.16 12.43 -3.98
C ARG A 131 -31.90 13.37 -5.15
N ALA A 132 -32.25 12.98 -6.37
CA ALA A 132 -32.01 13.80 -7.55
C ALA A 132 -32.73 15.15 -7.35
N PRO A 133 -32.03 16.29 -7.46
CA PRO A 133 -32.69 17.58 -7.41
C PRO A 133 -33.75 17.62 -8.51
N LYS A 134 -34.96 18.11 -8.18
CA LYS A 134 -36.05 18.30 -9.16
C LYS A 134 -35.43 18.90 -10.42
N SER A 135 -35.57 18.19 -11.55
CA SER A 135 -34.94 18.53 -12.82
C SER A 135 -35.01 20.04 -13.07
N ARG A 136 -33.87 20.68 -13.37
CA ARG A 136 -33.83 22.09 -13.74
C ARG A 136 -34.89 22.34 -14.85
N PRO A 137 -35.63 23.46 -14.81
CA PRO A 137 -36.65 23.71 -15.81
C PRO A 137 -36.04 23.64 -17.22
N PRO A 138 -36.79 23.11 -18.21
CA PRO A 138 -36.30 23.03 -19.58
C PRO A 138 -35.87 24.42 -20.07
N ARG A 139 -34.77 24.46 -20.82
CA ARG A 139 -34.22 25.70 -21.37
C ARG A 139 -34.54 25.80 -22.86
N ASP A 140 -34.78 27.01 -23.35
CA ASP A 140 -34.89 27.26 -24.79
C ASP A 140 -33.52 27.11 -25.47
N ALA A 141 -33.49 27.15 -26.81
CA ALA A 141 -32.26 27.10 -27.60
C ALA A 141 -31.28 28.26 -27.32
N ARG A 142 -31.69 29.27 -26.53
CA ARG A 142 -30.89 30.41 -26.09
C ARG A 142 -30.51 30.32 -24.61
N GLY A 143 -30.77 29.19 -23.96
CA GLY A 143 -30.39 28.91 -22.58
C GLY A 143 -31.28 29.52 -21.50
N ARG A 144 -32.43 30.10 -21.84
CA ARG A 144 -33.38 30.73 -20.88
C ARG A 144 -34.38 29.71 -20.35
N PHE A 145 -34.74 29.81 -19.07
CA PHE A 145 -35.70 28.91 -18.44
C PHE A 145 -37.12 29.10 -18.99
N ILE A 146 -37.75 28.01 -19.41
CA ILE A 146 -39.14 27.99 -19.90
C ILE A 146 -40.07 27.77 -18.69
N LYS A 147 -41.08 28.63 -18.52
CA LYS A 147 -42.15 28.39 -17.55
C LYS A 147 -43.01 27.23 -18.05
N ARG A 148 -43.17 26.18 -17.24
CA ARG A 148 -44.17 25.13 -17.52
C ARG A 148 -45.56 25.76 -17.37
N ARG A 149 -46.41 25.56 -18.37
CA ARG A 149 -47.83 25.94 -18.33
C ARG A 149 -48.60 24.92 -17.52
#